data_AF-A0AAD5FFA1-F1
#
_entry.id   AF-A0AAD5FFA1-F1
#
_cell.length_a   1.000
_cell.length_b   1.000
_cell.length_c   1.000
_cell.angle_alpha   90.00
_cell.angle_beta   90.00
_cell.angle_gamma   90.00
#
_symmetry.space_group_name_H-M   'P 1'
#
loop_
_entity.id
_entity.type
_entity.pdbx_description
1 polymer ?
#
loop_
_entity_poly.entity_id
_entity_poly.type
_entity_poly.pdbx_seq_one_letter_code
_entity_poly.pdbx_strand_id
1 'polypeptide(L)'
;MQDAQSLASKMLKNIPAVYKSCVRKQFTSDPFSLEYIKETLAIPASPKLAPISETHTMEMNLDRICEGLQLHYNLLQEAKEKVDCSGELTPLLAEISELNIHINKVQVLSGIPVSKPQLSSVSVLSALSKDDYSLNVGVHLLLEQLRAFAQDTVRSLREIQHLHSHFQFSG
;
A
#
# COMPACT_ATOMS: atom_id res chain seq x y z
N MET A 1 7.76 8.58 -14.53
CA MET A 1 8.55 8.29 -13.29
C MET A 1 8.33 9.37 -12.23
N GLN A 2 8.58 10.65 -12.53
CA GLN A 2 8.42 11.76 -11.58
C GLN A 2 7.01 11.85 -10.97
N ASP A 3 5.96 11.67 -11.78
CA ASP A 3 4.57 11.70 -11.28
C ASP A 3 4.27 10.58 -10.28
N ALA A 4 4.78 9.37 -10.54
CA ALA A 4 4.64 8.23 -9.62
C ALA A 4 5.35 8.51 -8.29
N GLN A 5 6.57 9.05 -8.33
CA GLN A 5 7.34 9.39 -7.13
C GLN A 5 6.68 10.51 -6.31
N SER A 6 6.20 11.57 -6.98
CA SER A 6 5.49 12.68 -6.35
C SER A 6 4.23 12.18 -5.64
N LEU A 7 3.43 11.36 -6.33
CA LEU A 7 2.19 10.82 -5.78
C LEU A 7 2.43 9.84 -4.63
N ALA A 8 3.40 8.93 -4.75
CA ALA A 8 3.79 8.04 -3.64
C ALA A 8 4.25 8.83 -2.40
N SER A 9 5.00 9.92 -2.61
CA SER A 9 5.44 10.80 -1.53
C SER A 9 4.28 11.56 -0.88
N LYS A 10 3.30 12.00 -1.69
CA LYS A 10 2.07 12.65 -1.22
C LYS A 10 1.24 11.68 -0.37
N MET A 11 1.01 10.48 -0.90
CA MET A 11 0.29 9.40 -0.21
C MET A 11 0.94 9.08 1.14
N LEU A 12 2.27 8.89 1.17
CA LEU A 12 3.02 8.67 2.41
C LEU A 12 2.82 9.77 3.46
N LYS A 13 2.76 11.03 3.03
CA LYS A 13 2.52 12.19 3.91
C LYS A 13 1.07 12.28 4.41
N ASN A 14 0.11 11.78 3.64
CA ASN A 14 -1.32 11.85 3.96
C ASN A 14 -1.77 10.74 4.93
N ILE A 15 -1.15 9.56 4.87
CA ILE A 15 -1.54 8.41 5.69
C ILE A 15 -1.63 8.73 7.20
N PRO A 16 -0.70 9.48 7.84
CA PRO A 16 -0.84 9.84 9.26
C PRO A 16 -2.11 10.63 9.60
N ALA A 17 -2.60 11.48 8.69
CA ALA A 17 -3.84 12.25 8.91
C ALA A 17 -5.07 11.35 8.81
N VAL A 18 -5.09 10.44 7.84
CA VAL A 18 -6.12 9.41 7.69
C VAL A 18 -6.14 8.49 8.91
N TYR A 19 -4.97 8.02 9.33
CA TYR A 19 -4.79 7.21 10.54
C TYR A 19 -5.40 7.87 11.78
N LYS A 20 -5.11 9.14 12.02
CA LYS A 20 -5.65 9.89 13.17
C LYS A 20 -7.18 9.99 13.15
N SER A 21 -7.77 10.00 11.96
CA SER A 21 -9.23 10.12 11.78
C SER A 21 -9.93 8.77 11.89
N CYS A 22 -9.26 7.69 11.47
CA CYS A 22 -9.81 6.35 11.43
C CYS A 22 -9.57 5.51 12.70
N VAL A 23 -8.45 5.74 13.39
CA VAL A 23 -8.02 4.89 14.51
C VAL A 23 -8.18 5.64 15.82
N ARG A 24 -9.10 5.18 16.67
CA ARG A 24 -9.25 5.66 18.05
C ARG A 24 -8.01 5.29 18.89
N LYS A 25 -7.59 6.12 19.84
CA LYS A 25 -6.32 5.91 20.58
C LYS A 25 -6.33 4.74 21.58
N GLN A 26 -7.48 4.12 21.85
CA GLN A 26 -7.67 3.25 23.01
C GLN A 26 -7.14 1.80 22.81
N PHE A 27 -6.64 1.44 21.63
CA PHE A 27 -6.24 0.05 21.30
C PHE A 27 -4.83 -0.34 21.76
N THR A 28 -3.99 0.63 22.15
CA THR A 28 -2.58 0.37 22.51
C THR A 28 -2.37 -0.02 23.97
N SER A 29 -3.43 -0.11 24.77
CA SER A 29 -3.31 -0.39 26.21
C SER A 29 -3.15 -1.88 26.54
N ASP A 30 -3.49 -2.79 25.62
CA ASP A 30 -3.31 -4.23 25.81
C ASP A 30 -2.58 -4.88 24.61
N PRO A 31 -1.25 -5.06 24.70
CA PRO A 31 -0.45 -5.63 23.62
C PRO A 31 -0.72 -7.12 23.37
N PHE A 32 -1.24 -7.89 24.35
CA PHE A 32 -1.55 -9.31 24.16
C PHE A 32 -2.80 -9.50 23.29
N SER A 33 -3.85 -8.72 23.56
CA SER A 33 -5.05 -8.70 22.73
C SER A 33 -4.76 -8.26 21.28
N LEU A 34 -3.81 -7.32 21.11
CA LEU A 34 -3.41 -6.83 19.80
C LEU A 34 -2.68 -7.89 18.97
N GLU A 35 -1.77 -8.66 19.57
CA GLU A 35 -1.06 -9.74 18.86
C GLU A 35 -2.00 -10.90 18.50
N TYR A 36 -2.88 -11.31 19.41
CA TYR A 36 -3.89 -12.34 19.15
C TYR A 36 -4.83 -11.97 17.98
N ILE A 37 -5.26 -10.71 17.92
CA ILE A 37 -6.16 -10.25 16.84
C ILE A 37 -5.40 -10.15 15.51
N LYS A 38 -4.13 -9.74 15.50
CA LYS A 38 -3.32 -9.78 14.27
C LYS A 38 -3.29 -11.19 13.68
N GLU A 39 -3.04 -12.19 14.52
CA GLU A 39 -3.01 -13.59 14.10
C GLU A 39 -4.39 -14.06 13.59
N THR A 40 -5.46 -13.65 14.28
CA THR A 40 -6.84 -14.03 13.93
C THR A 40 -7.33 -13.40 12.62
N LEU A 41 -7.02 -12.12 12.39
CA LEU A 41 -7.45 -11.42 11.19
C LEU A 41 -6.74 -11.93 9.93
N ALA A 42 -5.55 -12.53 10.06
CA ALA A 42 -4.78 -13.08 8.93
C ALA A 42 -4.68 -12.09 7.74
N ILE A 43 -4.49 -10.80 8.04
CA ILE A 43 -4.33 -9.75 7.03
C ILE A 43 -3.11 -10.12 6.16
N PRO A 44 -3.28 -10.24 4.83
CA PRO A 44 -2.16 -10.57 3.96
C PRO A 44 -1.02 -9.57 4.11
N ALA A 45 0.22 -10.08 4.11
CA ALA A 45 1.39 -9.22 4.11
C ALA A 45 1.55 -8.53 2.75
N SER A 46 1.98 -7.28 2.75
CA SER A 46 2.36 -6.57 1.54
C SER A 46 3.57 -7.25 0.87
N PRO A 47 3.64 -7.28 -0.48
CA PRO A 47 4.83 -7.73 -1.20
C PRO A 47 6.08 -6.97 -0.75
N LYS A 48 7.19 -7.70 -0.57
CA LYS A 48 8.45 -7.09 -0.13
C LYS A 48 9.16 -6.44 -1.31
N LEU A 49 9.41 -5.14 -1.22
CA LEU A 49 10.30 -4.44 -2.13
C LEU A 49 11.75 -4.58 -1.64
N ALA A 50 12.69 -4.66 -2.57
CA ALA A 50 14.11 -4.81 -2.24
C ALA A 50 14.97 -3.97 -3.20
N PRO A 51 16.21 -3.63 -2.81
CA PRO A 51 17.16 -2.97 -3.72
C PRO A 51 17.36 -3.77 -5.00
N ILE A 52 17.60 -3.06 -6.10
CA ILE A 52 17.77 -3.68 -7.41
C ILE A 52 19.12 -4.41 -7.45
N SER A 53 19.10 -5.66 -7.88
CA SER A 53 20.26 -6.53 -8.00
C SER A 53 20.11 -7.50 -9.17
N GLU A 54 21.11 -8.35 -9.39
CA GLU A 54 21.04 -9.41 -10.42
C GLU A 54 19.88 -10.39 -10.20
N THR A 55 19.49 -10.61 -8.94
CA THR A 55 18.42 -11.56 -8.55
C THR A 55 17.11 -10.88 -8.18
N HIS A 56 17.09 -9.54 -8.12
CA HIS A 56 15.90 -8.76 -7.79
C HIS A 56 15.79 -7.55 -8.71
N THR A 57 14.99 -7.69 -9.77
CA THR A 57 15.01 -6.74 -10.89
C THR A 57 14.08 -5.53 -10.67
N MET A 58 14.24 -4.51 -11.51
CA MET A 58 13.30 -3.38 -11.60
C MET A 58 11.87 -3.85 -11.91
N GLU A 59 11.72 -4.79 -12.85
CA GLU A 59 10.43 -5.40 -13.20
C GLU A 59 9.76 -6.03 -11.98
N MET A 60 10.50 -6.84 -11.21
CA MET A 60 9.97 -7.45 -9.99
C MET A 60 9.50 -6.41 -8.97
N ASN A 61 10.21 -5.28 -8.83
CA ASN A 61 9.77 -4.20 -7.94
C ASN A 61 8.51 -3.50 -8.45
N LEU A 62 8.41 -3.22 -9.75
CA LEU A 62 7.22 -2.59 -10.33
C LEU A 62 5.99 -3.50 -10.19
N ASP A 63 6.15 -4.79 -10.46
CA ASP A 63 5.09 -5.79 -10.27
C ASP A 63 4.62 -5.85 -8.80
N ARG A 64 5.57 -5.95 -7.87
CA ARG A 64 5.27 -5.98 -6.43
C ARG A 64 4.66 -4.67 -5.93
N ILE A 65 5.01 -3.54 -6.54
CA ILE A 65 4.36 -2.25 -6.25
C ILE A 65 2.88 -2.33 -6.67
N CYS A 66 2.58 -2.76 -7.90
CA CYS A 66 1.21 -2.90 -8.38
C CYS A 66 0.39 -3.88 -7.52
N GLU A 67 0.97 -5.04 -7.19
CA GLU A 67 0.35 -6.04 -6.31
C GLU A 67 0.03 -5.46 -4.93
N GLY A 68 1.00 -4.77 -4.31
CA GLY A 68 0.80 -4.17 -3.00
C GLY A 68 -0.22 -3.02 -3.04
N LEU A 69 -0.24 -2.19 -4.08
CA LEU A 69 -1.25 -1.13 -4.22
C LEU A 69 -2.65 -1.74 -4.36
N GLN A 70 -2.81 -2.78 -5.17
CA GLN A 70 -4.09 -3.45 -5.33
C GLN A 70 -4.57 -4.12 -4.03
N LEU A 71 -3.65 -4.77 -3.31
CA LEU A 71 -3.93 -5.38 -2.01
C LEU A 71 -4.51 -4.35 -1.04
N HIS A 72 -3.82 -3.22 -0.85
CA HIS A 72 -4.27 -2.18 0.08
C HIS A 72 -5.53 -1.48 -0.40
N TYR A 73 -5.71 -1.29 -1.72
CA TYR A 73 -6.96 -0.77 -2.27
C TYR A 73 -8.15 -1.63 -1.86
N ASN A 74 -8.06 -2.95 -2.08
CA ASN A 74 -9.14 -3.88 -1.76
C ASN A 74 -9.45 -3.87 -0.25
N LEU A 75 -8.42 -3.99 0.60
CA LEU A 75 -8.59 -4.05 2.05
C LEU A 75 -9.15 -2.73 2.64
N LEU A 76 -8.70 -1.58 2.13
CA LEU A 76 -9.22 -0.28 2.56
C LEU A 76 -10.62 -0.01 2.01
N GLN A 77 -10.97 -0.54 0.85
CA GLN A 77 -12.32 -0.47 0.31
C GLN A 77 -13.30 -1.24 1.19
N GLU A 78 -12.93 -2.43 1.68
CA GLU A 78 -13.74 -3.16 2.68
C GLU A 78 -13.88 -2.38 3.99
N ALA A 79 -12.77 -1.83 4.50
CA ALA A 79 -12.79 -1.04 5.72
C ALA A 79 -13.69 0.20 5.60
N LYS A 80 -13.65 0.88 4.45
CA LYS A 80 -14.41 2.11 4.16
C LYS A 80 -15.92 1.92 4.34
N GLU A 81 -16.44 0.73 4.07
CA GLU A 81 -17.87 0.43 4.21
C GLU A 81 -18.31 0.30 5.68
N LYS A 82 -17.36 0.15 6.60
CA LYS A 82 -17.62 -0.14 8.02
C LYS A 82 -17.25 1.02 8.93
N VAL A 83 -16.24 1.81 8.60
CA VAL A 83 -15.71 2.88 9.46
C VAL A 83 -16.39 4.23 9.25
N ASP A 84 -16.37 5.07 10.29
CA ASP A 84 -16.91 6.44 10.22
C ASP A 84 -16.05 7.38 9.35
N CYS A 85 -14.75 7.11 9.24
CA CYS A 85 -13.78 7.92 8.47
C CYS A 85 -13.79 7.65 6.95
N SER A 86 -14.94 7.23 6.40
CA SER A 86 -15.05 6.88 4.97
C SER A 86 -14.72 8.07 4.04
N GLY A 87 -14.93 9.30 4.52
CA GLY A 87 -14.57 10.53 3.84
C GLY A 87 -13.06 10.68 3.65
N GLU A 88 -12.26 10.32 4.65
CA GLU A 88 -10.80 10.38 4.64
C GLU A 88 -10.17 9.20 3.89
N LEU A 89 -10.82 8.03 3.89
CA LEU A 89 -10.36 6.88 3.11
C LEU A 89 -10.56 7.06 1.61
N THR A 90 -11.59 7.81 1.19
CA THR A 90 -11.89 8.04 -0.23
C THR A 90 -10.74 8.69 -1.01
N PRO A 91 -10.14 9.82 -0.58
CA PRO A 91 -9.00 10.40 -1.28
C PRO A 91 -7.77 9.50 -1.24
N LEU A 92 -7.55 8.75 -0.15
CA LEU A 92 -6.43 7.80 -0.07
C LEU A 92 -6.59 6.65 -1.08
N LEU A 93 -7.80 6.10 -1.23
CA LEU A 93 -8.12 5.10 -2.26
C LEU A 93 -7.92 5.64 -3.68
N ALA A 94 -8.29 6.91 -3.92
CA ALA A 94 -8.04 7.56 -5.19
C ALA A 94 -6.53 7.72 -5.47
N GLU A 95 -5.74 8.11 -4.47
CA GLU A 95 -4.28 8.21 -4.58
C GLU A 95 -3.64 6.85 -4.89
N ILE A 96 -4.10 5.77 -4.25
CA ILE A 96 -3.63 4.40 -4.53
C ILE A 96 -3.94 4.00 -5.98
N SER A 97 -5.18 4.24 -6.44
CA SER A 97 -5.60 3.91 -7.80
C SER A 97 -4.81 4.71 -8.85
N GLU A 98 -4.61 6.01 -8.62
CA GLU A 98 -3.87 6.88 -9.53
C GLU A 98 -2.38 6.50 -9.56
N LEU A 99 -1.79 6.15 -8.41
CA LEU A 99 -0.42 5.66 -8.36
C LEU A 99 -0.28 4.37 -9.16
N ASN A 100 -1.21 3.43 -9.02
CA ASN A 100 -1.20 2.19 -9.80
C ASN A 100 -1.21 2.46 -11.32
N ILE A 101 -2.01 3.44 -11.78
CA ILE A 101 -2.02 3.89 -13.17
C ILE A 101 -0.64 4.43 -13.59
N HIS A 102 0.02 5.22 -12.74
CA HIS A 102 1.35 5.73 -13.03
C HIS A 102 2.43 4.65 -13.09
N ILE A 103 2.34 3.61 -12.24
CA ILE A 103 3.26 2.47 -12.27
C ILE A 103 3.06 1.66 -13.55
N ASN A 104 1.81 1.38 -13.93
CA ASN A 104 1.51 0.69 -15.19
C ASN A 104 2.05 1.46 -16.41
N LYS A 105 1.92 2.80 -16.41
CA LYS A 105 2.53 3.63 -17.46
C LYS A 105 4.05 3.49 -17.49
N VAL A 106 4.70 3.43 -16.33
CA VAL A 106 6.15 3.20 -16.24
C VAL A 106 6.52 1.83 -16.82
N GLN A 107 5.80 0.76 -16.48
CA GLN A 107 6.05 -0.57 -17.03
C GLN A 107 5.96 -0.57 -18.56
N VAL A 108 4.88 -0.02 -19.12
CA VAL A 108 4.68 0.08 -20.58
C VAL A 108 5.84 0.83 -21.26
N LEU A 109 6.25 1.98 -20.71
CA LEU A 109 7.34 2.77 -21.27
C LEU A 109 8.70 2.09 -21.18
N SER A 110 8.87 1.18 -20.20
CA SER A 110 10.10 0.38 -20.02
C SER A 110 10.06 -0.96 -20.76
N GLY A 111 9.02 -1.23 -21.57
CA GLY A 111 8.87 -2.50 -22.27
C GLY A 111 8.57 -3.70 -21.36
N ILE A 112 8.16 -3.43 -20.12
CA ILE A 112 7.80 -4.44 -19.12
C ILE A 112 6.31 -4.75 -19.26
N PRO A 113 5.91 -6.04 -19.33
CA PRO A 113 4.51 -6.42 -19.33
C PRO A 113 3.78 -5.85 -18.12
N VAL A 114 2.64 -5.20 -18.34
CA VAL A 114 1.80 -4.74 -17.21
C VAL A 114 1.31 -5.95 -16.44
N SER A 115 1.60 -5.96 -15.14
CA SER A 115 1.18 -7.04 -14.25
C SER A 115 -0.34 -7.10 -14.22
N LYS A 116 -0.89 -8.29 -14.44
CA LYS A 116 -2.33 -8.51 -14.22
C LYS A 116 -2.53 -8.71 -12.71
N PRO A 117 -3.40 -7.95 -12.06
CA PRO A 117 -3.67 -8.18 -10.66
C PRO A 117 -4.20 -9.61 -10.48
N GLN A 118 -3.47 -10.42 -9.72
CA GLN A 118 -4.05 -11.65 -9.20
C GLN A 118 -5.10 -11.22 -8.17
N LEU A 119 -6.38 -11.34 -8.55
CA LEU A 119 -7.52 -11.11 -7.68
C LEU A 119 -7.51 -12.15 -6.56
N SER A 120 -6.71 -11.92 -5.52
CA SER A 120 -6.97 -12.53 -4.23
C SER A 120 -8.03 -11.67 -3.55
N SER A 121 -9.30 -12.04 -3.75
CA SER A 121 -10.41 -11.46 -2.98
C SER A 121 -10.31 -11.98 -1.54
N VAL A 122 -9.34 -11.46 -0.79
CA VAL A 122 -9.22 -11.79 0.63
C VAL A 122 -10.14 -10.85 1.38
N SER A 123 -11.31 -11.36 1.76
CA SER A 123 -12.27 -10.60 2.54
C SER A 123 -12.01 -10.81 4.02
N VAL A 124 -11.21 -9.91 4.59
CA VAL A 124 -10.73 -10.01 5.97
C VAL A 124 -11.64 -9.25 6.92
N LEU A 125 -12.11 -8.07 6.50
CA LEU A 125 -12.81 -7.15 7.39
C LEU A 125 -14.32 -7.17 7.20
N SER A 126 -14.82 -7.78 6.12
CA SER A 126 -16.24 -7.82 5.78
C SER A 126 -17.11 -8.50 6.84
N ALA A 127 -16.58 -9.53 7.49
CA ALA A 127 -17.26 -10.31 8.54
C ALA A 127 -17.39 -9.57 9.88
N LEU A 128 -16.63 -8.48 10.09
CA LEU A 128 -16.62 -7.74 11.35
C LEU A 128 -17.77 -6.71 11.41
N SER A 129 -18.25 -6.47 12.63
CA SER A 129 -19.21 -5.40 12.90
C SER A 129 -18.51 -4.05 13.10
N LYS A 130 -19.26 -2.96 12.96
CA LYS A 130 -18.73 -1.59 13.06
C LYS A 130 -18.20 -1.23 14.45
N ASP A 131 -18.78 -1.84 15.48
CA ASP A 131 -18.42 -1.70 16.88
C ASP A 131 -17.38 -2.74 17.34
N ASP A 132 -16.94 -3.63 16.44
CA ASP A 132 -15.95 -4.65 16.75
C ASP A 132 -14.58 -4.01 17.06
N TYR A 133 -14.01 -4.38 18.20
CA TYR A 133 -12.65 -4.00 18.57
C TYR A 133 -11.64 -4.47 17.51
N SER A 134 -11.85 -5.66 16.94
CA SER A 134 -11.03 -6.26 15.89
C SER A 134 -11.07 -5.47 14.59
N LEU A 135 -12.19 -4.82 14.26
CA LEU A 135 -12.27 -3.96 13.08
C LEU A 135 -11.31 -2.77 13.23
N ASN A 136 -11.30 -2.14 14.40
CA ASN A 136 -10.41 -1.01 14.66
C ASN A 136 -8.93 -1.43 14.66
N VAL A 137 -8.61 -2.59 15.24
CA VAL A 137 -7.26 -3.17 15.18
C VAL A 137 -6.89 -3.47 13.73
N GLY A 138 -7.79 -4.05 12.95
CA GLY A 138 -7.58 -4.32 11.52
C GLY A 138 -7.24 -3.05 10.74
N VAL A 139 -8.03 -1.98 10.92
CA VAL A 139 -7.79 -0.69 10.27
C VAL A 139 -6.44 -0.07 10.70
N HIS A 140 -6.09 -0.16 11.98
CA HIS A 140 -4.77 0.24 12.48
C HIS A 140 -3.65 -0.49 11.74
N LEU A 141 -3.72 -1.82 11.66
CA LEU A 141 -2.72 -2.65 11.01
C LEU A 141 -2.61 -2.37 9.51
N LEU A 142 -3.74 -2.16 8.83
CA LEU A 142 -3.76 -1.84 7.40
C LEU A 142 -3.07 -0.50 7.10
N LEU A 143 -3.35 0.53 7.90
CA LEU A 143 -2.77 1.85 7.68
C LEU A 143 -1.28 1.90 8.03
N GLU A 144 -0.84 1.15 9.06
CA GLU A 144 0.59 0.98 9.36
C GLU A 144 1.31 0.19 8.26
N GLN A 145 0.71 -0.91 7.77
CA GLN A 145 1.27 -1.70 6.66
C GLN A 145 1.37 -0.85 5.39
N LEU A 146 0.32 -0.09 5.04
CA LEU A 146 0.33 0.80 3.87
C LEU A 146 1.40 1.88 4.00
N ARG A 147 1.59 2.45 5.20
CA ARG A 147 2.61 3.47 5.43
C ARG A 147 4.02 2.92 5.20
N ALA A 148 4.33 1.76 5.76
CA ALA A 148 5.60 1.10 5.54
C ALA A 148 5.82 0.78 4.04
N PHE A 149 4.80 0.22 3.39
CA PHE A 149 4.83 -0.08 1.96
C PHE A 149 4.99 1.18 1.09
N ALA A 150 4.33 2.28 1.42
CA ALA A 150 4.46 3.55 0.72
C ALA A 150 5.88 4.13 0.86
N GLN A 151 6.48 4.01 2.04
CA GLN A 151 7.88 4.39 2.26
C GLN A 151 8.83 3.56 1.39
N ASP A 152 8.61 2.25 1.31
CA ASP A 152 9.40 1.36 0.46
C ASP A 152 9.21 1.68 -1.02
N THR A 153 7.98 1.96 -1.44
CA THR A 153 7.65 2.37 -2.81
C THR A 153 8.38 3.66 -3.19
N VAL A 154 8.41 4.67 -2.31
CA VAL A 154 9.17 5.91 -2.54
C VAL A 154 10.66 5.63 -2.71
N ARG A 155 11.23 4.73 -1.89
CA ARG A 155 12.64 4.34 -2.01
C ARG A 155 12.93 3.65 -3.34
N SER A 156 12.12 2.64 -3.69
CA SER A 156 12.27 1.89 -4.94
C SER A 156 12.11 2.77 -6.18
N LEU A 157 11.11 3.67 -6.21
CA LEU A 157 10.92 4.58 -7.35
C LEU A 157 12.09 5.55 -7.53
N ARG A 158 12.67 6.02 -6.43
CA ARG A 158 13.87 6.87 -6.47
C ARG A 158 15.07 6.10 -7.04
N GLU A 159 15.27 4.86 -6.60
CA GLU A 159 16.36 4.00 -7.11
C GLU A 159 16.21 3.75 -8.61
N ILE A 160 15.01 3.38 -9.06
CA ILE A 160 14.69 3.18 -10.47
C ILE A 160 14.96 4.44 -11.31
N GLN A 161 14.59 5.62 -10.79
CA GLN A 161 14.85 6.89 -11.46
C GLN A 161 16.36 7.14 -11.62
N HIS A 162 17.15 6.87 -10.58
CA HIS A 162 18.61 7.03 -10.64
C HIS A 162 19.25 6.11 -11.68
N LEU A 163 18.80 4.86 -11.79
CA LEU A 163 19.28 3.92 -12.79
C LEU A 163 18.97 4.42 -14.20
N HIS A 164 17.73 4.87 -14.45
CA HIS A 164 17.33 5.43 -15.76
C HIS A 164 18.19 6.63 -16.18
N SER A 165 18.50 7.53 -15.24
CA SER A 165 19.37 8.69 -15.54
C SER A 165 20.79 8.27 -15.91
N HIS A 166 21.36 7.24 -15.27
CA HIS A 166 22.72 6.77 -15.58
C HIS A 166 22.83 6.15 -16.98
N PHE A 167 21.81 5.44 -17.45
CA PHE A 167 21.82 4.85 -18.80
C PHE A 167 21.69 5.89 -19.93
N GLN A 168 21.15 7.08 -19.67
CA GLN A 168 21.03 8.16 -20.67
C GLN A 168 22.32 8.98 -20.87
N PHE A 169 23.29 8.93 -19.95
CA PHE A 169 24.56 9.66 -20.06
C PHE A 169 25.76 8.78 -20.43
N SER A 170 25.53 7.49 -20.71
CA SER A 170 26.57 6.50 -21.01
C SER A 170 26.60 6.07 -22.50
N GLY A 171 25.84 6.76 -23.36
CA GLY A 171 25.72 6.48 -24.79
C GLY A 171 26.28 7.60 -25.66
#